data_AF-R8MDZ6-F1
#
_entry.id   AF-R8MDZ6-F1
#
_cell.length_a   1.000
_cell.length_b   1.000
_cell.length_c   1.000
_cell.angle_alpha   90.00
_cell.angle_beta   90.00
_cell.angle_gamma   90.00
#
_symmetry.space_group_name_H-M   'P 1'
#
loop_
_entity.id
_entity.type
_entity.pdbx_description
1 polymer ?
#
loop_
_entity_poly.entity_id
_entity_poly.type
_entity_poly.pdbx_seq_one_letter_code
_entity_poly.pdbx_strand_id
1 'polypeptide(L)'
;MKTKITSYKLTSKSKKLLNTYAEQLKTRKAKIITYGIFEMLVKQQLDPKKIADYIEKNTFVFLKDRPTILMNMGHFESVCKLKKEVEKITGKDLYDNEFLGILILYYFEKIAFYHKKKTLKELTTNPINCTQVGFYINSDLKAKLVFLCDKYSLTNGLLLFDILTDQKVGKLPLNEFPSDIEIESDKKEKITVFIPDFAHDNLNNLPLTNSFVVEIRSEKFLDIYSLN
;
A
#
# COMPACT_ATOMS: atom_id res chain seq x y z
N MET A 1 -0.44 18.63 9.86
CA MET A 1 0.40 17.92 8.86
C MET A 1 0.53 18.79 7.61
N LYS A 2 1.76 19.12 7.17
CA LYS A 2 1.96 19.93 5.96
C LYS A 2 1.79 19.06 4.71
N THR A 3 1.12 19.60 3.70
CA THR A 3 0.86 18.92 2.43
C THR A 3 1.42 19.72 1.26
N LYS A 4 1.73 19.03 0.17
CA LYS A 4 2.24 19.62 -1.08
C LYS A 4 1.42 19.09 -2.25
N ILE A 5 0.95 20.01 -3.09
CA ILE A 5 0.39 19.67 -4.38
C ILE A 5 1.56 19.44 -5.35
N THR A 6 1.59 18.27 -5.97
CA THR A 6 2.51 17.95 -7.05
C THR A 6 1.76 17.32 -8.22
N SER A 7 2.36 17.33 -9.41
CA SER A 7 1.81 16.66 -10.59
C SER A 7 2.57 15.38 -10.87
N TYR A 8 1.96 14.46 -11.61
CA TYR A 8 2.60 13.25 -12.08
C TYR A 8 2.18 12.95 -13.51
N LYS A 9 3.09 12.33 -14.27
CA LYS A 9 2.77 11.78 -15.59
C LYS A 9 2.46 10.30 -15.47
N LEU A 10 1.60 9.79 -16.34
CA LEU A 10 1.29 8.36 -16.41
C LEU A 10 1.58 7.83 -17.80
N THR A 11 1.94 6.55 -17.89
CA THR A 11 1.87 5.80 -19.14
C THR A 11 0.43 5.27 -19.31
N SER A 12 0.05 4.86 -20.52
CA SER A 12 -1.25 4.21 -20.74
C SER A 12 -1.46 3.00 -19.82
N LYS A 13 -0.37 2.24 -19.58
CA LYS A 13 -0.38 1.06 -18.69
C LYS A 13 -0.63 1.44 -17.24
N SER A 14 0.12 2.40 -16.69
CA SER A 14 -0.08 2.82 -15.29
C SER A 14 -1.42 3.52 -15.09
N LYS A 15 -1.94 4.26 -16.08
CA LYS A 15 -3.31 4.83 -16.05
C LYS A 15 -4.39 3.75 -15.99
N LYS A 16 -4.28 2.70 -16.82
CA LYS A 16 -5.23 1.57 -16.80
C LYS A 16 -5.22 0.87 -15.44
N LEU A 17 -4.04 0.49 -14.94
CA LEU A 17 -3.91 -0.19 -13.64
C LEU A 17 -4.42 0.68 -12.49
N LEU A 18 -4.04 1.95 -12.45
CA LEU A 18 -4.52 2.87 -11.42
C LEU A 18 -6.05 3.02 -11.42
N ASN A 19 -6.69 3.04 -12.59
CA ASN A 19 -8.14 3.07 -12.71
C ASN A 19 -8.78 1.77 -12.19
N THR A 20 -8.30 0.62 -12.66
CA THR A 20 -8.78 -0.69 -12.23
C THR A 20 -8.68 -0.82 -10.72
N TYR A 21 -7.53 -0.51 -10.12
CA TYR A 21 -7.36 -0.60 -8.68
C TYR A 21 -8.27 0.35 -7.91
N ALA A 22 -8.46 1.59 -8.39
CA ALA A 22 -9.34 2.56 -7.74
C ALA A 22 -10.79 2.09 -7.70
N GLU A 23 -11.26 1.50 -8.80
CA GLU A 23 -12.59 0.93 -8.91
C GLU A 23 -12.75 -0.30 -8.00
N GLN A 24 -11.85 -1.27 -8.12
CA GLN A 24 -11.95 -2.56 -7.43
C GLN A 24 -11.80 -2.44 -5.91
N LEU A 25 -10.98 -1.49 -5.44
CA LEU A 25 -10.80 -1.22 -4.01
C LEU A 25 -11.72 -0.12 -3.48
N LYS A 26 -12.66 0.40 -4.31
CA LYS A 26 -13.55 1.53 -4.01
C LYS A 26 -12.81 2.69 -3.33
N THR A 27 -11.65 3.07 -3.87
CA THR A 27 -10.76 4.07 -3.28
C THR A 27 -10.33 5.12 -4.31
N ARG A 28 -9.82 6.25 -3.83
CA ARG A 28 -9.32 7.31 -4.70
C ARG A 28 -7.95 6.92 -5.26
N LYS A 29 -7.70 7.23 -6.53
CA LYS A 29 -6.38 7.04 -7.19
C LYS A 29 -5.22 7.62 -6.39
N ALA A 30 -5.43 8.82 -5.82
CA ALA A 30 -4.44 9.46 -4.95
C ALA A 30 -4.05 8.57 -3.75
N LYS A 31 -5.00 7.86 -3.15
CA LYS A 31 -4.75 6.97 -2.01
C LYS A 31 -3.96 5.72 -2.41
N ILE A 32 -4.17 5.21 -3.62
CA ILE A 32 -3.35 4.11 -4.17
C ILE A 32 -1.91 4.59 -4.42
N ILE A 33 -1.73 5.80 -4.95
CA ILE A 33 -0.39 6.37 -5.17
C ILE A 33 0.33 6.58 -3.85
N THR A 34 -0.30 7.22 -2.85
CA THR A 34 0.34 7.43 -1.53
C THR A 34 0.66 6.11 -0.84
N TYR A 35 -0.21 5.11 -0.99
CA TYR A 35 0.06 3.77 -0.48
C TYR A 35 1.23 3.09 -1.20
N GLY A 36 1.31 3.18 -2.54
CA GLY A 36 2.44 2.61 -3.27
C GLY A 36 3.77 3.24 -2.88
N ILE A 37 3.78 4.55 -2.62
CA ILE A 37 4.96 5.26 -2.09
C ILE A 37 5.31 4.78 -0.68
N PHE A 38 4.32 4.65 0.20
CA PHE A 38 4.52 4.07 1.53
C PHE A 38 5.12 2.66 1.45
N GLU A 39 4.59 1.79 0.59
CA GLU A 39 5.10 0.43 0.44
C GLU A 39 6.53 0.43 -0.12
N MET A 40 6.83 1.24 -1.13
CA MET A 40 8.18 1.35 -1.69
C MET A 40 9.20 1.88 -0.69
N LEU A 41 8.90 2.99 -0.02
CA LEU A 41 9.89 3.74 0.74
C LEU A 41 9.95 3.32 2.21
N VAL A 42 8.84 2.89 2.79
CA VAL A 42 8.75 2.53 4.21
C VAL A 42 8.83 1.02 4.39
N LYS A 43 7.96 0.24 3.73
CA LYS A 43 7.93 -1.22 3.90
C LYS A 43 9.11 -1.92 3.23
N GLN A 44 9.42 -1.53 1.99
CA GLN A 44 10.44 -2.20 1.19
C GLN A 44 11.82 -1.53 1.23
N GLN A 45 11.89 -0.27 1.71
CA GLN A 45 13.11 0.53 1.73
C GLN A 45 13.86 0.44 0.39
N LEU A 46 13.15 0.79 -0.68
CA LEU A 46 13.57 0.53 -2.05
C LEU A 46 14.98 1.08 -2.35
N ASP A 47 15.86 0.19 -2.79
CA ASP A 47 17.21 0.52 -3.25
C ASP A 47 17.16 1.43 -4.50
N PRO A 48 17.76 2.63 -4.46
CA PRO A 48 17.85 3.53 -5.62
C PRO A 48 18.38 2.86 -6.88
N LYS A 49 19.32 1.92 -6.75
CA LYS A 49 19.90 1.20 -7.89
C LYS A 49 18.84 0.40 -8.66
N LYS A 50 17.85 -0.18 -7.99
CA LYS A 50 16.77 -0.92 -8.66
C LYS A 50 15.89 -0.02 -9.53
N ILE A 51 15.68 1.23 -9.11
CA ILE A 51 14.97 2.23 -9.92
C ILE A 51 15.85 2.70 -11.08
N ALA A 52 17.13 2.99 -10.83
CA ALA A 52 18.07 3.35 -11.88
C ALA A 52 18.14 2.30 -12.99
N ASP A 53 18.36 1.03 -12.62
CA ASP A 53 18.36 -0.12 -13.55
C ASP A 53 17.04 -0.23 -14.32
N TYR A 54 15.91 0.02 -13.66
CA TYR A 54 14.59 0.00 -14.31
C TYR A 54 14.44 1.14 -15.32
N ILE A 55 14.95 2.34 -15.00
CA ILE A 55 14.93 3.49 -15.92
C ILE A 55 15.81 3.23 -17.14
N GLU A 56 16.99 2.63 -16.97
CA GLU A 56 17.90 2.36 -18.07
C GLU A 56 17.39 1.27 -19.02
N LYS A 57 16.66 0.29 -18.49
CA LYS A 57 16.13 -0.85 -19.26
C LYS A 57 14.80 -0.56 -19.97
N ASN A 58 14.16 0.58 -19.72
CA ASN A 58 12.82 0.88 -20.21
C ASN A 58 12.74 2.25 -20.88
N THR A 59 11.91 2.34 -21.92
CA THR A 59 11.52 3.61 -22.53
C THR A 59 10.12 3.99 -22.05
N PHE A 60 9.98 5.19 -21.50
CA PHE A 60 8.71 5.66 -20.96
C PHE A 60 7.99 6.57 -21.96
N VAL A 61 6.82 6.14 -22.43
CA VAL A 61 5.91 6.98 -23.22
C VAL A 61 4.84 7.55 -22.31
N PHE A 62 5.06 8.78 -21.84
CA PHE A 62 4.12 9.48 -20.97
C PHE A 62 2.98 10.13 -21.75
N LEU A 63 1.79 10.07 -21.16
CA LEU A 63 0.62 10.83 -21.62
C LEU A 63 0.82 12.33 -21.39
N LYS A 64 0.11 13.16 -22.18
CA LYS A 64 0.14 14.62 -22.03
C LYS A 64 -0.54 15.09 -20.74
N ASP A 65 -1.50 14.33 -20.24
CA ASP A 65 -2.22 14.61 -18.99
C ASP A 65 -1.24 14.71 -17.81
N ARG A 66 -1.40 15.74 -16.98
CA ARG A 66 -0.61 15.96 -15.75
C ARG A 66 -1.53 16.10 -14.54
N PRO A 67 -2.21 15.02 -14.12
CA PRO A 67 -3.02 15.04 -12.91
C PRO A 67 -2.19 15.47 -11.70
N THR A 68 -2.87 16.07 -10.73
CA THR A 68 -2.27 16.51 -9.47
C THR A 68 -2.65 15.58 -8.33
N ILE A 69 -1.77 15.53 -7.33
CA ILE A 69 -1.97 14.80 -6.09
C ILE A 69 -1.55 15.68 -4.92
N LEU A 70 -2.34 15.65 -3.85
CA LEU A 70 -1.98 16.22 -2.57
C LEU A 70 -1.23 15.17 -1.77
N MET A 71 0.07 15.38 -1.57
CA MET A 71 0.94 14.48 -0.82
C MET A 71 1.32 15.07 0.53
N ASN A 72 1.55 14.20 1.52
CA ASN A 72 2.25 14.59 2.74
C ASN A 72 3.66 15.08 2.37
N MET A 73 4.12 16.17 3.01
CA MET A 73 5.44 16.73 2.70
C MET A 73 6.60 15.75 2.92
N GLY A 74 6.59 14.96 3.98
CA GLY A 74 7.62 13.95 4.23
C GLY A 74 7.68 12.88 3.15
N HIS A 75 6.53 12.47 2.59
CA HIS A 75 6.50 11.59 1.41
C HIS A 75 7.10 12.27 0.19
N PHE A 76 6.75 13.54 -0.07
CA PHE A 76 7.32 14.28 -1.19
C PHE A 76 8.84 14.45 -1.06
N GLU A 77 9.33 14.84 0.12
CA GLU A 77 10.76 14.93 0.45
C GLU A 77 11.49 13.59 0.25
N SER A 78 10.88 12.49 0.69
CA SER A 78 11.47 11.15 0.52
C SER A 78 11.57 10.76 -0.95
N VAL A 79 10.54 11.08 -1.75
CA VAL A 79 10.57 10.89 -3.22
C VAL A 79 11.65 11.75 -3.86
N CYS A 80 11.78 13.03 -3.47
CA CYS A 80 12.83 13.90 -3.99
C CYS A 80 14.23 13.43 -3.60
N LYS A 81 14.41 12.88 -2.39
CA LYS A 81 15.68 12.30 -1.95
C LYS A 81 16.04 11.08 -2.80
N LEU A 82 15.10 10.13 -2.97
CA LEU A 82 15.29 8.96 -3.83
C LEU A 82 15.61 9.39 -5.27
N LYS A 83 14.92 10.40 -5.80
CA LYS A 83 15.17 10.96 -7.13
C LYS A 83 16.63 11.37 -7.28
N LYS A 84 17.14 12.19 -6.36
CA LYS A 84 18.53 12.66 -6.38
C LYS A 84 19.54 11.51 -6.33
N GLU A 85 19.25 10.44 -5.60
CA GLU A 85 20.10 9.25 -5.56
C GLU A 85 20.09 8.49 -6.89
N VAL A 86 18.92 8.35 -7.53
CA VAL A 86 18.77 7.74 -8.86
C VAL A 86 19.44 8.58 -9.96
N GLU A 87 19.29 9.90 -9.92
CA GLU A 87 19.90 10.82 -10.89
C GLU A 87 21.44 10.74 -10.83
N LYS A 88 22.01 10.59 -9.62
CA LYS A 88 23.45 10.36 -9.45
C LYS A 88 23.94 9.06 -10.09
N ILE A 89 23.13 7.99 -10.02
CA ILE A 89 23.48 6.69 -10.60
C ILE A 89 23.36 6.71 -12.13
N THR A 90 22.25 7.26 -12.63
CA THR A 90 21.91 7.25 -14.06
C THR A 90 22.59 8.35 -14.87
N GLY A 91 23.10 9.41 -14.20
CA GLY A 91 23.64 10.60 -14.85
C GLY A 91 22.62 11.44 -15.61
N LYS A 92 21.31 11.23 -15.36
CA LYS A 92 20.21 11.93 -16.04
C LYS A 92 19.47 12.81 -15.05
N ASP A 93 19.13 14.03 -15.46
CA ASP A 93 18.21 14.90 -14.71
C ASP A 93 16.76 14.48 -15.00
N LEU A 94 15.95 14.29 -13.96
CA LEU A 94 14.58 13.80 -14.07
C LEU A 94 13.61 14.83 -13.52
N TYR A 95 12.60 15.19 -14.32
CA TYR A 95 11.51 16.04 -13.84
C TYR A 95 10.71 15.33 -12.75
N ASP A 96 10.32 16.05 -11.69
CA ASP A 96 9.62 15.47 -10.54
C ASP A 96 8.35 14.70 -10.92
N ASN A 97 7.60 15.22 -11.89
CA ASN A 97 6.36 14.59 -12.35
C ASN A 97 6.58 13.33 -13.20
N GLU A 98 7.69 13.26 -13.92
CA GLU A 98 8.13 12.07 -14.65
C GLU A 98 8.64 11.03 -13.68
N PHE A 99 9.50 11.42 -12.75
CA PHE A 99 10.01 10.50 -11.73
C PHE A 99 8.89 9.90 -10.90
N LEU A 100 7.93 10.71 -10.44
CA LEU A 100 6.74 10.20 -9.74
C LEU A 100 5.92 9.26 -10.63
N GLY A 101 5.83 9.55 -11.93
CA GLY A 101 5.21 8.67 -12.92
C GLY A 101 5.92 7.32 -13.08
N ILE A 102 7.25 7.33 -13.10
CA ILE A 102 8.10 6.13 -13.14
C ILE A 102 7.89 5.30 -11.87
N LEU A 103 7.89 5.93 -10.69
CA LEU A 103 7.64 5.25 -9.43
C LEU A 103 6.25 4.58 -9.40
N ILE A 104 5.21 5.26 -9.90
CA ILE A 104 3.86 4.66 -10.00
C ILE A 104 3.88 3.44 -10.92
N LEU A 105 4.53 3.52 -12.08
CA LEU A 105 4.62 2.39 -13.01
C LEU A 105 5.45 1.24 -12.40
N TYR A 106 6.60 1.55 -11.82
CA TYR A 106 7.48 0.60 -11.15
C TYR A 106 6.74 -0.13 -10.04
N TYR A 107 6.01 0.61 -9.20
CA TYR A 107 5.15 0.04 -8.17
C TYR A 107 4.24 -1.02 -8.79
N PHE A 108 3.45 -0.68 -9.80
CA PHE A 108 2.55 -1.65 -10.41
C PHE A 108 3.22 -2.86 -11.08
N GLU A 109 4.41 -2.68 -11.67
CA GLU A 109 5.08 -3.75 -12.41
C GLU A 109 5.92 -4.67 -11.53
N LYS A 110 6.48 -4.16 -10.43
CA LYS A 110 7.50 -4.86 -9.64
C LYS A 110 7.08 -5.12 -8.20
N ILE A 111 6.18 -4.32 -7.65
CA ILE A 111 5.86 -4.34 -6.22
C ILE A 111 4.40 -4.70 -5.98
N ALA A 112 3.49 -3.83 -6.43
CA ALA A 112 2.06 -3.85 -6.17
C ALA A 112 1.49 -5.22 -6.44
N PHE A 113 1.13 -5.94 -5.39
CA PHE A 113 0.50 -7.26 -5.46
C PHE A 113 1.20 -8.26 -6.43
N TYR A 114 2.42 -7.96 -6.92
CA TYR A 114 3.18 -8.80 -7.83
C TYR A 114 3.89 -9.90 -7.04
N HIS A 115 4.31 -9.58 -5.81
CA HIS A 115 4.62 -10.59 -4.80
C HIS A 115 3.38 -11.40 -4.38
N LYS A 116 2.17 -10.83 -4.53
CA LYS A 116 0.87 -11.47 -4.26
C LYS A 116 0.15 -11.86 -5.57
N LYS A 117 0.82 -12.54 -6.51
CA LYS A 117 0.30 -12.87 -7.86
C LYS A 117 -1.19 -13.29 -7.90
N LYS A 118 -1.63 -14.05 -6.89
CA LYS A 118 -3.04 -14.47 -6.72
C LYS A 118 -3.98 -13.28 -6.47
N THR A 119 -3.66 -12.40 -5.53
CA THR A 119 -4.42 -11.17 -5.21
C THR A 119 -4.46 -10.20 -6.38
N LEU A 120 -3.35 -10.03 -7.11
CA LEU A 120 -3.33 -9.23 -8.34
C LEU A 120 -4.29 -9.80 -9.40
N LYS A 121 -4.28 -11.12 -9.59
CA LYS A 121 -5.19 -11.80 -10.53
C LYS A 121 -6.65 -11.58 -10.11
N GLU A 122 -6.97 -11.78 -8.84
CA GLU A 122 -8.31 -11.52 -8.29
C GLU A 122 -8.75 -10.07 -8.56
N LEU A 123 -7.89 -9.09 -8.25
CA LEU A 123 -8.16 -7.66 -8.48
C LEU A 123 -8.30 -7.23 -9.96
N THR A 124 -7.92 -8.06 -10.92
CA THR A 124 -7.86 -7.67 -12.34
C THR A 124 -8.67 -8.54 -13.28
N THR A 125 -9.21 -9.68 -12.81
CA THR A 125 -9.89 -10.66 -13.67
C THR A 125 -11.41 -10.47 -13.69
N ASN A 126 -12.03 -10.13 -12.57
CA ASN A 126 -13.49 -9.98 -12.45
C ASN A 126 -13.85 -8.69 -11.70
N PRO A 127 -15.04 -8.12 -11.93
CA PRO A 127 -15.57 -7.09 -11.03
C PRO A 127 -15.71 -7.67 -9.63
N ILE A 128 -15.06 -7.02 -8.66
CA ILE A 128 -15.12 -7.39 -7.25
C ILE A 128 -16.09 -6.47 -6.53
N ASN A 129 -16.89 -7.07 -5.65
CA ASN A 129 -17.65 -6.29 -4.70
C ASN A 129 -16.79 -5.99 -3.47
N CYS A 130 -16.60 -4.71 -3.16
CA CYS A 130 -16.14 -4.32 -1.84
C CYS A 130 -17.31 -4.33 -0.85
N THR A 131 -17.15 -5.06 0.24
CA THR A 131 -18.10 -5.16 1.35
C THR A 131 -17.64 -4.29 2.52
N GLN A 132 -18.58 -3.69 3.24
CA GLN A 132 -18.27 -2.94 4.46
C GLN A 132 -18.21 -3.91 5.63
N VAL A 133 -17.07 -3.98 6.30
CA VAL A 133 -16.83 -4.89 7.42
C VAL A 133 -16.37 -4.09 8.63
N GLY A 134 -16.85 -4.46 9.81
CA GLY A 134 -16.41 -3.91 11.08
C GLY A 134 -15.58 -4.92 11.86
N PHE A 135 -14.36 -4.53 12.23
CA PHE A 135 -13.51 -5.33 13.13
C PHE A 135 -13.43 -4.64 14.48
N TYR A 136 -13.52 -5.40 15.56
CA TYR A 136 -13.35 -4.90 16.92
C TYR A 136 -11.94 -5.22 17.38
N ILE A 137 -11.07 -4.22 17.38
CA ILE A 137 -9.65 -4.39 17.70
C ILE A 137 -9.28 -3.59 18.95
N ASN A 138 -8.16 -3.95 19.57
CA ASN A 138 -7.59 -3.27 20.72
C ASN A 138 -7.45 -1.77 20.43
N SER A 139 -7.81 -0.94 21.41
CA SER A 139 -7.85 0.52 21.25
C SER A 139 -6.48 1.11 20.92
N ASP A 140 -5.42 0.58 21.52
CA ASP A 140 -4.05 1.07 21.32
C ASP A 140 -3.55 0.66 19.93
N LEU A 141 -3.83 -0.57 19.51
CA LEU A 141 -3.57 -1.02 18.14
C LEU A 141 -4.31 -0.16 17.11
N LYS A 142 -5.59 0.15 17.34
CA LYS A 142 -6.34 1.06 16.47
C LYS A 142 -5.70 2.45 16.42
N ALA A 143 -5.26 2.99 17.55
CA ALA A 143 -4.59 4.28 17.61
C ALA A 143 -3.28 4.26 16.79
N LYS A 144 -2.47 3.20 16.89
CA LYS A 144 -1.26 2.98 16.07
C LYS A 144 -1.60 2.97 14.57
N LEU A 145 -2.61 2.19 14.15
CA LEU A 145 -3.04 2.11 12.75
C LEU A 145 -3.56 3.45 12.22
N VAL A 146 -4.34 4.18 13.01
CA VAL A 146 -4.83 5.53 12.65
C VAL A 146 -3.66 6.50 12.52
N PHE A 147 -2.71 6.48 13.45
CA PHE A 147 -1.51 7.31 13.39
C PHE A 147 -0.71 7.06 12.11
N LEU A 148 -0.52 5.80 11.70
CA LEU A 148 0.13 5.46 10.42
C LEU A 148 -0.65 5.99 9.22
N CYS A 149 -1.98 5.81 9.23
CA CYS A 149 -2.84 6.32 8.18
C CYS A 149 -2.73 7.84 8.03
N ASP A 150 -2.67 8.58 9.14
CA ASP A 150 -2.50 10.02 9.11
C ASP A 150 -1.10 10.40 8.64
N LYS A 151 -0.06 9.85 9.29
CA LYS A 151 1.36 10.10 8.99
C LYS A 151 1.68 9.91 7.51
N TYR A 152 1.16 8.84 6.90
CA TYR A 152 1.45 8.47 5.52
C TYR A 152 0.30 8.77 4.55
N SER A 153 -0.75 9.46 5.01
CA SER A 153 -1.93 9.82 4.22
C SER A 153 -2.64 8.63 3.55
N LEU A 154 -2.68 7.49 4.23
CA LEU A 154 -3.31 6.25 3.77
C LEU A 154 -4.81 6.25 4.04
N THR A 155 -5.45 5.10 3.85
CA THR A 155 -6.79 4.81 4.35
C THR A 155 -6.75 3.50 5.13
N ASN A 156 -7.58 3.40 6.17
CA ASN A 156 -7.72 2.17 6.95
C ASN A 156 -8.02 0.95 6.05
N GLY A 157 -8.85 1.14 5.02
CA GLY A 157 -9.19 0.06 4.07
C GLY A 157 -7.99 -0.47 3.30
N LEU A 158 -7.12 0.41 2.79
CA LEU A 158 -5.92 -0.02 2.07
C LEU A 158 -4.90 -0.68 3.01
N LEU A 159 -4.69 -0.09 4.20
CA LEU A 159 -3.76 -0.64 5.18
C LEU A 159 -4.21 -2.02 5.67
N LEU A 160 -5.47 -2.17 6.06
CA LEU A 160 -6.00 -3.46 6.50
C LEU A 160 -6.04 -4.49 5.37
N PHE A 161 -6.41 -4.08 4.15
CA PHE A 161 -6.35 -4.97 3.00
C PHE A 161 -4.92 -5.49 2.75
N ASP A 162 -3.92 -4.63 2.89
CA ASP A 162 -2.53 -5.04 2.80
C ASP A 162 -2.13 -6.01 3.92
N ILE A 163 -2.41 -5.68 5.18
CA ILE A 163 -2.17 -6.54 6.36
C ILE A 163 -2.77 -7.94 6.14
N LEU A 164 -4.01 -8.01 5.67
CA LEU A 164 -4.72 -9.27 5.44
C LEU A 164 -4.12 -10.10 4.31
N THR A 165 -3.52 -9.45 3.32
CA THR A 165 -2.97 -10.12 2.13
C THR A 165 -1.45 -10.23 2.14
N ASP A 166 -0.75 -9.64 3.12
CA ASP A 166 0.72 -9.64 3.22
C ASP A 166 1.25 -11.05 3.49
N GLN A 167 2.08 -11.54 2.57
CA GLN A 167 2.69 -12.86 2.68
C GLN A 167 3.75 -12.92 3.77
N LYS A 168 4.41 -11.80 4.11
CA LYS A 168 5.41 -11.76 5.18
C LYS A 168 4.79 -11.96 6.55
N VAL A 169 3.53 -11.55 6.73
CA VAL A 169 2.75 -11.77 7.96
C VAL A 169 2.32 -13.25 8.11
N GLY A 170 2.54 -14.06 7.08
CA GLY A 170 2.19 -15.49 7.04
C GLY A 170 0.90 -15.75 6.25
N LYS A 171 0.71 -17.02 5.89
CA LYS A 171 -0.51 -17.47 5.17
C LYS A 171 -1.67 -17.65 6.15
N LEU A 172 -2.89 -17.52 5.63
CA LEU A 172 -4.12 -17.90 6.33
C LEU A 172 -4.55 -19.32 5.89
N PRO A 173 -5.10 -20.15 6.79
CA PRO A 173 -5.18 -19.95 8.25
C PRO A 173 -3.77 -19.87 8.88
N LEU A 174 -3.64 -19.18 10.02
CA LEU A 174 -2.37 -19.10 10.74
C LEU A 174 -1.94 -20.52 11.12
N ASN A 175 -0.86 -21.02 10.53
CA ASN A 175 -0.36 -22.37 10.83
C ASN A 175 0.09 -22.50 12.30
N GLU A 176 0.51 -21.38 12.90
CA GLU A 176 0.90 -21.27 14.29
C GLU A 176 0.36 -19.96 14.85
N PHE A 177 -0.25 -20.04 16.03
CA PHE A 177 -0.56 -18.84 16.79
C PHE A 177 0.72 -18.32 17.41
N PRO A 178 1.01 -17.02 17.26
CA PRO A 178 2.12 -16.40 17.97
C PRO A 178 1.89 -16.56 19.48
N SER A 179 2.84 -17.20 20.15
CA SER A 179 2.85 -17.30 21.62
C SER A 179 3.28 -16.00 22.30
N ASP A 180 3.70 -15.02 21.51
CA ASP A 180 4.34 -13.77 21.88
C ASP A 180 3.49 -12.51 21.63
N ILE A 181 2.27 -12.64 21.09
CA ILE A 181 1.35 -11.51 20.97
C ILE A 181 0.50 -11.41 22.23
N GLU A 182 0.88 -10.48 23.10
CA GLU A 182 0.11 -10.10 24.27
C GLU A 182 -0.91 -9.03 23.87
N ILE A 183 -2.20 -9.31 24.04
CA ILE A 183 -3.25 -8.30 23.87
C ILE A 183 -3.31 -7.49 25.17
N GLU A 184 -2.57 -6.38 25.19
CA GLU A 184 -2.33 -5.59 26.41
C GLU A 184 -3.56 -4.88 26.98
N SER A 185 -4.65 -4.75 26.22
CA SER A 185 -5.85 -4.04 26.66
C SER A 185 -7.16 -4.73 26.26
N ASP A 186 -8.05 -4.83 27.24
CA ASP A 186 -9.41 -5.37 27.12
C ASP A 186 -10.35 -4.42 26.36
N LYS A 187 -9.96 -3.15 26.20
CA LYS A 187 -10.81 -2.16 25.54
C LYS A 187 -10.73 -2.34 24.03
N LYS A 188 -11.81 -2.85 23.45
CA LYS A 188 -11.98 -2.99 22.00
C LYS A 188 -12.73 -1.79 21.40
N GLU A 189 -12.27 -1.34 20.24
CA GLU A 189 -12.92 -0.32 19.43
C GLU A 189 -13.16 -0.81 17.99
N LYS A 190 -14.26 -0.35 17.39
CA LYS A 190 -14.61 -0.71 16.02
C LYS A 190 -13.76 0.08 15.02
N ILE A 191 -13.18 -0.63 14.04
CA ILE A 191 -12.68 -0.08 12.78
C ILE A 191 -13.55 -0.59 11.64
N THR A 192 -14.14 0.34 10.88
CA THR A 192 -15.00 0.01 9.74
C THR A 192 -14.25 0.26 8.44
N VAL A 193 -14.16 -0.74 7.58
CA VAL A 193 -13.45 -0.66 6.30
C VAL A 193 -14.25 -1.28 5.17
N PHE A 194 -13.93 -0.85 3.95
CA PHE A 194 -14.32 -1.57 2.75
C PHE A 194 -13.19 -2.52 2.36
N ILE A 195 -13.50 -3.81 2.23
CA ILE A 195 -12.56 -4.82 1.74
C ILE A 195 -13.17 -5.59 0.57
N PRO A 196 -12.35 -6.03 -0.40
CA PRO A 196 -12.78 -6.95 -1.43
C PRO A 196 -13.46 -8.21 -0.84
N ASP A 197 -14.54 -8.66 -1.47
CA ASP A 197 -15.31 -9.85 -1.09
C ASP A 197 -14.42 -11.08 -0.89
N PHE A 198 -13.51 -11.38 -1.80
CA PHE A 198 -12.60 -12.53 -1.67
C PHE A 198 -11.76 -12.46 -0.39
N ALA A 199 -11.36 -11.27 0.06
CA ALA A 199 -10.58 -11.11 1.28
C ALA A 199 -11.47 -11.31 2.51
N HIS A 200 -12.73 -10.87 2.44
CA HIS A 200 -13.73 -11.12 3.47
C HIS A 200 -14.10 -12.61 3.56
N ASP A 201 -14.31 -13.28 2.43
CA ASP A 201 -14.63 -14.71 2.36
C ASP A 201 -13.47 -15.55 2.89
N ASN A 202 -12.23 -15.19 2.56
CA ASN A 202 -11.04 -15.84 3.15
C ASN A 202 -11.00 -15.72 4.67
N LEU A 203 -11.49 -14.62 5.25
CA LEU A 203 -11.60 -14.46 6.71
C LEU A 203 -12.74 -15.29 7.29
N ASN A 204 -13.93 -15.27 6.67
CA ASN A 204 -15.11 -15.99 7.14
C ASN A 204 -14.94 -17.52 7.12
N ASN A 205 -14.04 -18.03 6.28
CA ASN A 205 -13.71 -19.45 6.22
C ASN A 205 -12.70 -19.90 7.29
N LEU A 206 -12.26 -19.00 8.17
CA LEU A 206 -11.35 -19.35 9.27
C LEU A 206 -12.14 -19.81 10.49
N PRO A 207 -11.60 -20.75 11.30
CA PRO A 207 -12.23 -21.20 12.54
C PRO A 207 -12.11 -20.17 13.69
N LEU A 208 -11.85 -18.90 13.37
CA LEU A 208 -11.56 -17.83 14.31
C LEU A 208 -12.40 -16.60 13.99
N THR A 209 -12.61 -15.74 14.97
CA THR A 209 -13.28 -14.45 14.70
C THR A 209 -12.41 -13.57 13.81
N ASN A 210 -13.03 -12.92 12.82
CA ASN A 210 -12.31 -12.03 11.92
C ASN A 210 -11.56 -10.91 12.67
N SER A 211 -12.15 -10.40 13.75
CA SER A 211 -11.53 -9.37 14.60
C SER A 211 -10.21 -9.86 15.21
N PHE A 212 -10.19 -11.06 15.78
CA PHE A 212 -8.98 -11.64 16.36
C PHE A 212 -7.88 -11.85 15.32
N VAL A 213 -8.23 -12.34 14.13
CA VAL A 213 -7.29 -12.51 13.02
C VAL A 213 -6.70 -11.18 12.59
N VAL A 214 -7.54 -10.13 12.49
CA VAL A 214 -7.09 -8.79 12.13
C VAL A 214 -6.14 -8.22 13.18
N GLU A 215 -6.39 -8.42 14.48
CA GLU A 215 -5.50 -7.98 15.56
C GLU A 215 -4.12 -8.60 15.43
N ILE A 216 -4.04 -9.94 15.45
CA ILE A 216 -2.78 -10.68 15.38
C ILE A 216 -1.98 -10.27 14.13
N ARG A 217 -2.65 -10.19 12.97
CA ARG A 217 -1.96 -9.85 11.73
C ARG A 217 -1.49 -8.40 11.72
N SER A 218 -2.23 -7.49 12.36
CA SER A 218 -1.84 -6.09 12.44
C SER A 218 -0.62 -5.93 13.33
N GLU A 219 -0.58 -6.54 14.52
CA GLU A 219 0.61 -6.49 15.39
C GLU A 219 1.84 -7.06 14.67
N LYS A 220 1.73 -8.26 14.09
CA LYS A 220 2.81 -8.85 13.29
C LYS A 220 3.28 -7.93 12.16
N PHE A 221 2.34 -7.29 11.47
CA PHE A 221 2.67 -6.36 10.40
C PHE A 221 3.45 -5.16 10.92
N LEU A 222 3.05 -4.58 12.05
CA LEU A 222 3.75 -3.46 12.66
C LEU A 222 5.16 -3.86 13.07
N ASP A 223 5.33 -5.03 13.68
CA ASP A 223 6.64 -5.55 14.09
C ASP A 223 7.58 -5.81 12.89
N ILE A 224 7.10 -6.57 11.90
CA ILE A 224 7.87 -6.95 10.70
C ILE A 224 8.43 -5.73 9.96
N TYR A 225 7.67 -4.63 9.94
CA TYR A 225 8.04 -3.40 9.24
C TYR A 225 8.53 -2.30 10.19
N SER A 226 8.69 -2.59 11.49
CA SER A 226 9.13 -1.64 12.52
C SER A 226 8.31 -0.33 12.51
N LEU A 227 6.98 -0.48 12.51
CA LEU A 227 5.99 0.60 12.42
C LEU A 227 5.30 0.91 13.76
N ASN A 228 5.83 0.41 14.87
CA ASN A 228 5.36 0.66 16.23
C ASN A 228 5.67 2.08 16.72
#